data_AF-A0A0R2CGX2-F1
#
_entry.id   AF-A0A0R2CGX2-F1
#
_cell.length_a   1.000
_cell.length_b   1.000
_cell.length_c   1.000
_cell.angle_alpha   90.00
_cell.angle_beta   90.00
_cell.angle_gamma   90.00
#
_symmetry.space_group_name_H-M   'P 1'
#
loop_
_entity.id
_entity.type
_entity.pdbx_description
1 polymer ?
#
loop_
_entity_poly.entity_id
_entity_poly.type
_entity_poly.pdbx_seq_one_letter_code
_entity_poly.pdbx_strand_id
1 'polypeptide(L)'
;MNIIVGGLGVLYVLNDTFFRLLVRYYLQHGYSTANAEKIANNSNIFSIIIGLTILLVVFGVLAIISNMIYFMHGSFLFKILLDCIAMSLPFLYVSNIWFSLYELAFCGLFAYYIWILKKNKHTAIKKNSKLNYSKSFFSK
;
A
#
# COMPACT_ATOMS: atom_id res chain seq x y z
N MET A 1 -9.75 -4.67 -5.05
CA MET A 1 -8.90 -3.66 -5.71
C MET A 1 -8.06 -2.88 -4.71
N ASN A 2 -8.61 -2.08 -3.80
CA ASN A 2 -7.81 -1.27 -2.85
C ASN A 2 -6.84 -2.05 -1.95
N ILE A 3 -7.20 -3.26 -1.52
CA ILE A 3 -6.29 -4.12 -0.75
C ILE A 3 -5.06 -4.51 -1.60
N ILE A 4 -5.25 -4.72 -2.90
CA ILE A 4 -4.19 -5.08 -3.85
C ILE A 4 -3.30 -3.87 -4.09
N VAL A 5 -3.88 -2.68 -4.32
CA VAL A 5 -3.13 -1.43 -4.50
C VAL A 5 -2.32 -1.08 -3.26
N GLY A 6 -2.93 -1.15 -2.08
CA GLY A 6 -2.21 -0.90 -0.84
C GLY A 6 -1.13 -1.95 -0.56
N GLY A 7 -1.37 -3.23 -0.88
CA GLY A 7 -0.36 -4.28 -0.80
C GLY A 7 0.82 -4.05 -1.75
N LEU A 8 0.54 -3.65 -3.00
CA LEU A 8 1.56 -3.25 -3.98
C LEU A 8 2.36 -2.03 -3.49
N GLY A 9 1.70 -1.04 -2.88
CA GLY A 9 2.35 0.11 -2.27
C GLY A 9 3.29 -0.28 -1.13
N VAL A 10 2.88 -1.19 -0.25
CA VAL A 10 3.75 -1.69 0.83
C VAL A 10 4.96 -2.44 0.25
N LEU A 11 4.76 -3.28 -0.76
CA LEU A 11 5.86 -3.98 -1.44
C LEU A 11 6.85 -3.01 -2.09
N TYR A 12 6.34 -1.94 -2.71
CA TYR A 12 7.17 -0.87 -3.26
C TYR A 12 8.02 -0.21 -2.16
N VAL A 13 7.41 0.23 -1.07
CA VAL A 13 8.10 0.85 0.08
C VAL A 13 9.17 -0.08 0.65
N LEU A 14 8.87 -1.38 0.78
CA LEU A 14 9.81 -2.37 1.30
C LEU A 14 11.03 -2.51 0.40
N ASN A 15 10.82 -2.63 -0.91
CA ASN A 15 11.91 -2.74 -1.88
C ASN A 15 12.76 -1.48 -1.95
N ASP A 16 12.15 -0.31 -1.91
CA ASP A 16 12.89 0.95 -1.93
C ASP A 16 13.67 1.20 -0.63
N THR A 17 13.12 0.79 0.52
CA THR A 17 13.84 0.79 1.80
C THR A 17 15.01 -0.18 1.76
N PHE A 18 14.84 -1.36 1.17
CA PHE A 18 15.90 -2.35 1.01
C PHE A 18 17.03 -1.81 0.11
N PHE A 19 16.70 -1.17 -1.01
CA PHE A 19 17.66 -0.51 -1.88
C PHE A 19 18.47 0.56 -1.13
N ARG A 20 17.79 1.44 -0.38
CA ARG A 20 18.46 2.49 0.43
C ARG A 20 19.34 1.92 1.54
N LEU A 21 18.91 0.86 2.22
CA LEU A 21 19.73 0.16 3.23
C LEU A 21 20.97 -0.48 2.60
N LEU A 22 20.81 -1.12 1.44
CA LEU A 22 21.89 -1.76 0.71
C LEU A 22 22.93 -0.71 0.25
N VAL A 23 22.49 0.42 -0.31
CA VAL A 23 23.37 1.55 -0.65
C VAL A 23 24.11 2.08 0.59
N ARG A 24 23.43 2.28 1.72
CA ARG A 24 24.07 2.71 2.98
C ARG A 24 25.10 1.71 3.51
N TYR A 25 24.82 0.41 3.41
CA TYR A 25 25.73 -0.64 3.81
C TYR A 25 27.03 -0.64 2.99
N TYR A 26 26.93 -0.47 1.67
CA TYR A 26 28.10 -0.35 0.79
C TYR A 26 28.91 0.93 1.04
N LEU A 27 28.24 2.05 1.33
CA LEU A 27 28.89 3.31 1.71
C LEU A 27 29.70 3.18 3.02
N GLN A 28 29.17 2.47 4.02
CA GLN A 28 29.87 2.22 5.27
C GLN A 28 31.12 1.34 5.10
N HIS A 29 31.18 0.51 4.06
CA HIS A 29 32.35 -0.30 3.70
C HIS A 29 33.41 0.46 2.88
N GLY A 30 33.28 1.78 2.72
CA GLY A 30 34.28 2.62 2.06
C GLY A 30 34.16 2.68 0.53
N TYR A 31 33.07 2.19 -0.05
CA TYR A 31 32.80 2.37 -1.47
C TYR A 31 32.34 3.80 -1.76
N SER A 32 32.86 4.39 -2.84
CA SER A 32 32.36 5.67 -3.37
C SER A 32 30.88 5.58 -3.76
N THR A 33 30.11 6.66 -3.54
CA THR A 33 28.68 6.79 -3.90
C THR A 33 28.40 6.31 -5.33
N ALA A 34 29.28 6.66 -6.27
CA ALA A 34 29.16 6.27 -7.67
C ALA A 34 29.29 4.75 -7.90
N ASN A 35 30.12 4.05 -7.12
CA ASN A 35 30.28 2.60 -7.23
C ASN A 35 29.17 1.83 -6.49
N ALA A 36 28.71 2.34 -5.35
CA ALA A 36 27.59 1.75 -4.61
C ALA A 36 26.29 1.82 -5.43
N GLU A 37 26.01 2.98 -6.06
CA GLU A 37 24.88 3.12 -6.99
C GLU A 37 25.06 2.24 -8.22
N LYS A 38 26.26 2.14 -8.80
CA LYS A 38 26.51 1.30 -9.98
C LYS A 38 26.33 -0.19 -9.71
N ILE A 39 26.72 -0.67 -8.52
CA ILE A 39 26.49 -2.07 -8.08
C ILE A 39 25.01 -2.32 -7.82
N ALA A 40 24.33 -1.38 -7.14
CA ALA A 40 22.90 -1.50 -6.87
C ALA A 40 22.05 -1.37 -8.15
N ASN A 41 22.48 -0.56 -9.13
CA ASN A 41 21.83 -0.40 -10.43
C ASN A 41 22.09 -1.58 -11.38
N ASN A 42 23.23 -2.26 -11.25
CA ASN A 42 23.49 -3.52 -11.97
C ASN A 42 22.73 -4.72 -11.37
N SER A 43 22.21 -4.56 -10.16
CA SER A 43 21.32 -5.54 -9.56
C SER A 43 19.90 -5.37 -10.11
N ASN A 44 19.19 -6.48 -10.37
CA ASN A 44 17.80 -6.51 -10.85
C ASN A 44 16.80 -5.67 -10.02
N ILE A 45 17.22 -5.14 -8.86
CA ILE A 45 16.43 -4.33 -7.94
C ILE A 45 15.90 -3.06 -8.63
N PHE A 46 16.71 -2.36 -9.44
CA PHE A 46 16.24 -1.16 -10.13
C PHE A 46 15.14 -1.45 -11.15
N SER A 47 15.31 -2.53 -11.92
CA SER A 47 14.30 -3.02 -12.86
C SER A 47 13.01 -3.46 -12.16
N ILE A 48 13.14 -4.08 -10.98
CA ILE A 48 12.02 -4.46 -10.12
C ILE A 48 11.26 -3.22 -9.60
N ILE A 49 11.95 -2.16 -9.20
CA ILE A 49 11.34 -0.90 -8.73
C ILE A 49 10.52 -0.24 -9.86
N ILE A 50 11.06 -0.20 -11.08
CA ILE A 50 10.35 0.33 -12.27
C ILE A 50 9.11 -0.52 -12.57
N GLY A 51 9.25 -1.85 -12.59
CA GLY A 51 8.13 -2.76 -12.81
C GLY A 51 7.03 -2.61 -11.76
N LEU A 52 7.39 -2.52 -10.49
CA LEU A 52 6.47 -2.25 -9.38
C LEU A 52 5.76 -0.91 -9.55
N THR A 53 6.48 0.13 -9.97
CA THR A 53 5.92 1.46 -10.21
C THR A 53 4.84 1.42 -11.29
N ILE A 54 5.12 0.78 -12.42
CA ILE A 54 4.16 0.66 -13.53
C ILE A 54 2.93 -0.13 -13.07
N LEU A 55 3.12 -1.27 -12.41
CA LEU A 55 2.00 -2.05 -11.86
C LEU A 55 1.17 -1.21 -10.89
N LEU A 56 1.83 -0.51 -9.96
CA LEU A 56 1.16 0.26 -8.94
C LEU A 56 0.32 1.38 -9.53
N VAL A 57 0.82 2.09 -10.54
CA VAL A 57 0.07 3.12 -11.28
C VAL A 57 -1.13 2.50 -11.99
N VAL A 58 -0.95 1.42 -12.75
CA VAL A 58 -2.03 0.76 -13.49
C VAL A 58 -3.13 0.25 -12.54
N PHE A 59 -2.75 -0.49 -11.49
CA PHE A 59 -3.71 -1.00 -10.52
C PHE A 59 -4.34 0.11 -9.69
N GLY A 60 -3.61 1.19 -9.39
CA GLY A 60 -4.12 2.38 -8.72
C GLY A 60 -5.22 3.08 -9.52
N VAL A 61 -4.99 3.32 -10.81
CA VAL A 61 -6.01 3.89 -11.71
C VAL A 61 -7.23 2.99 -11.78
N LEU A 62 -7.04 1.67 -11.94
CA LEU A 62 -8.15 0.71 -11.97
C LEU A 62 -8.93 0.68 -10.65
N ALA A 63 -8.26 0.84 -9.51
CA ALA A 63 -8.92 0.91 -8.21
C ALA A 63 -9.72 2.20 -8.02
N ILE A 64 -9.21 3.35 -8.46
CA ILE A 64 -9.95 4.61 -8.45
C ILE A 64 -11.20 4.51 -9.32
N ILE A 65 -11.08 4.01 -10.56
CA ILE A 65 -12.23 3.80 -11.46
C ILE A 65 -13.24 2.84 -10.83
N SER A 66 -12.77 1.71 -10.28
CA SER A 66 -13.64 0.73 -9.61
C SER A 66 -14.36 1.33 -8.41
N ASN A 67 -13.69 2.16 -7.60
CA ASN A 67 -14.33 2.85 -6.50
C ASN A 67 -15.36 3.87 -6.98
N MET A 68 -15.07 4.64 -8.04
CA MET A 68 -16.00 5.64 -8.59
C MET A 68 -17.30 4.99 -9.09
N ILE A 69 -17.21 3.80 -9.69
CA ILE A 69 -18.38 3.02 -10.11
C ILE A 69 -19.19 2.52 -8.89
N TYR A 70 -18.53 2.21 -7.77
CA TYR A 70 -19.16 1.73 -6.52
C TYR A 70 -19.30 2.84 -5.45
N PHE A 71 -19.71 4.05 -5.87
CA PHE A 71 -19.81 5.26 -5.05
C PHE A 71 -20.60 5.09 -3.73
N MET A 72 -21.48 4.08 -3.64
CA MET A 72 -22.36 3.83 -2.50
C MET A 72 -21.76 3.08 -1.31
N HIS A 73 -20.50 2.62 -1.38
CA HIS A 73 -19.87 1.91 -0.25
C HIS A 73 -19.12 2.86 0.69
N GLY A 74 -19.51 2.87 1.97
CA GLY A 74 -18.91 3.72 3.02
C GLY A 74 -17.38 3.73 3.04
N SER A 75 -16.82 4.89 3.38
CA SER A 75 -15.37 5.21 3.34
C SER A 75 -14.77 5.34 1.92
N PHE A 76 -15.57 5.79 0.95
CA PHE A 76 -15.16 6.03 -0.44
C PHE A 76 -14.00 7.05 -0.57
N LEU A 77 -14.11 8.22 0.09
CA LEU A 77 -13.06 9.23 0.07
C LEU A 77 -11.73 8.71 0.63
N PHE A 78 -11.79 7.94 1.72
CA PHE A 78 -10.60 7.36 2.34
C PHE A 78 -9.90 6.34 1.41
N LYS A 79 -10.68 5.55 0.67
CA LYS A 79 -10.19 4.59 -0.33
C LYS A 79 -9.47 5.29 -1.48
N ILE A 80 -10.06 6.35 -2.03
CA ILE A 80 -9.45 7.12 -3.12
C ILE A 80 -8.19 7.84 -2.64
N LEU A 81 -8.22 8.47 -1.46
CA LEU A 81 -7.04 9.11 -0.89
C LEU A 81 -5.89 8.12 -0.71
N LEU A 82 -6.18 6.93 -0.21
CA LEU A 82 -5.19 5.86 -0.06
C LEU A 82 -4.60 5.43 -1.42
N ASP A 83 -5.43 5.26 -2.44
CA ASP A 83 -4.96 4.89 -3.79
C ASP A 83 -4.12 6.02 -4.43
N CYS A 84 -4.51 7.28 -4.25
CA CYS A 84 -3.73 8.44 -4.73
C CYS A 84 -2.38 8.59 -4.00
N ILE A 85 -2.35 8.36 -2.69
CA ILE A 85 -1.11 8.36 -1.90
C ILE A 85 -0.21 7.20 -2.35
N ALA A 86 -0.79 6.02 -2.58
CA ALA A 86 -0.06 4.87 -3.13
C ALA A 86 0.58 5.21 -4.48
N MET A 87 -0.18 5.81 -5.40
CA MET A 87 0.31 6.16 -6.74
C MET A 87 1.36 7.26 -6.74
N SER A 88 1.36 8.16 -5.77
CA SER A 88 2.31 9.27 -5.67
C SER A 88 3.65 8.89 -5.02
N LEU A 89 3.71 7.79 -4.27
CA LEU A 89 4.94 7.24 -3.66
C LEU A 89 6.13 7.17 -4.64
N PRO A 90 6.01 6.55 -5.83
CA PRO A 90 7.15 6.42 -6.73
C PRO A 90 7.65 7.74 -7.34
N PHE A 91 6.83 8.80 -7.30
CA PHE A 91 7.17 10.11 -7.88
C PHE A 91 7.78 11.07 -6.87
N LEU A 92 7.69 10.76 -5.57
CA LEU A 92 8.19 11.60 -4.48
C LEU A 92 9.64 11.31 -4.10
N TYR A 93 10.43 10.75 -5.02
CA TYR A 93 11.82 10.32 -4.79
C TYR A 93 12.74 11.49 -4.42
N VAL A 94 12.77 11.82 -3.14
CA VAL A 94 13.63 12.85 -2.56
C VAL A 94 14.46 12.19 -1.47
N SER A 95 15.78 12.34 -1.54
CA SER A 95 16.76 11.87 -0.55
C SER A 95 16.66 12.67 0.76
N ASN A 96 15.47 12.71 1.36
CA ASN A 96 15.17 13.46 2.57
C ASN A 96 14.38 12.59 3.55
N ILE A 97 14.56 12.88 4.84
CA ILE A 97 13.85 12.22 5.96
C ILE A 97 12.32 12.28 5.79
N TRP A 98 11.83 13.34 5.13
CA TRP A 98 10.44 13.57 4.77
C TRP A 98 9.83 12.45 3.92
N PHE A 99 10.62 11.83 3.05
CA PHE A 99 10.16 10.73 2.23
C PHE A 99 9.93 9.47 3.09
N SER A 100 10.84 9.12 4.00
CA SER A 100 10.59 8.02 4.95
C SER A 100 9.40 8.25 5.86
N LEU A 101 9.15 9.50 6.28
CA LEU A 101 7.93 9.84 7.04
C LEU A 101 6.67 9.62 6.20
N TYR A 102 6.71 9.97 4.91
CA TYR A 102 5.60 9.74 3.98
C TYR A 102 5.31 8.25 3.77
N GLU A 103 6.35 7.44 3.60
CA GLU A 103 6.25 5.98 3.50
C GLU A 103 5.63 5.35 4.74
N LEU A 104 6.06 5.81 5.93
CA LEU A 104 5.55 5.32 7.20
C LEU A 104 4.09 5.76 7.42
N ALA A 105 3.75 6.98 7.03
CA ALA A 105 2.37 7.47 7.03
C ALA A 105 1.48 6.65 6.09
N PHE A 106 1.94 6.31 4.89
CA PHE A 106 1.22 5.44 3.96
C PHE A 106 0.99 4.03 4.55
N CYS A 107 2.04 3.41 5.09
CA CYS A 107 1.91 2.11 5.75
C CYS A 107 0.93 2.15 6.94
N GLY A 108 0.96 3.23 7.73
CA GLY A 108 0.01 3.45 8.82
C GLY A 108 -1.43 3.58 8.34
N LEU A 109 -1.67 4.35 7.28
CA LEU A 109 -2.98 4.51 6.65
C LEU A 109 -3.50 3.19 6.08
N PHE A 110 -2.64 2.39 5.45
CA PHE A 110 -3.00 1.07 4.95
C PHE A 110 -3.33 0.08 6.08
N ALA A 111 -2.54 0.06 7.16
CA ALA A 111 -2.84 -0.76 8.34
C ALA A 111 -4.19 -0.38 8.97
N TYR A 112 -4.45 0.93 9.08
CA TYR A 112 -5.74 1.44 9.56
C TYR A 112 -6.90 1.05 8.64
N TYR A 113 -6.70 1.10 7.32
CA TYR A 113 -7.68 0.64 6.34
C TYR A 113 -8.06 -0.83 6.55
N ILE A 114 -7.06 -1.71 6.70
CA ILE A 114 -7.28 -3.14 6.96
C ILE A 114 -8.01 -3.35 8.28
N TRP A 115 -7.68 -2.57 9.31
CA TRP A 115 -8.35 -2.66 10.61
C TRP A 115 -9.83 -2.29 10.52
N ILE A 116 -10.19 -1.18 9.86
CA ILE A 116 -11.59 -0.80 9.61
C ILE A 116 -12.32 -1.93 8.86
N LEU A 117 -11.69 -2.49 7.84
CA LEU A 117 -12.28 -3.54 7.01
C LEU A 117 -12.56 -4.81 7.84
N LYS A 118 -11.64 -5.19 8.72
CA LYS A 118 -11.79 -6.30 9.68
C LYS A 118 -12.91 -6.04 10.69
N LYS A 119 -13.00 -4.83 11.24
CA LYS A 119 -14.04 -4.41 12.19
C LYS A 119 -15.43 -4.47 11.55
N ASN A 120 -15.56 -3.99 10.32
CA ASN A 120 -16.82 -4.00 9.59
C ASN A 120 -17.26 -5.42 9.25
N LYS A 121 -16.33 -6.31 8.88
CA LYS A 121 -16.61 -7.73 8.64
C LYS A 121 -17.10 -8.45 9.90
N HIS A 122 -16.46 -8.23 11.05
CA HIS A 122 -16.92 -8.79 12.33
C HIS A 122 -18.32 -8.30 12.73
N THR A 123 -18.60 -7.02 12.50
CA THR A 123 -19.91 -6.42 12.82
C THR A 123 -21.01 -6.97 11.91
N ALA A 124 -20.72 -7.18 10.61
CA ALA A 124 -21.63 -7.80 9.67
C ALA A 124 -21.95 -9.27 10.03
N ILE A 125 -20.93 -10.06 10.42
CA ILE A 125 -21.11 -11.44 10.88
C ILE A 125 -21.99 -11.49 12.14
N LYS A 126 -21.74 -10.60 13.11
CA LYS A 126 -22.52 -10.52 14.36
C LYS A 126 -23.97 -10.09 14.12
N LYS A 127 -24.23 -9.25 13.11
CA LYS A 127 -25.59 -8.85 12.71
C LYS A 127 -26.34 -10.01 12.05
N ASN A 128 -25.70 -10.75 11.14
CA ASN A 128 -26.28 -11.93 10.49
C ASN A 128 -26.56 -13.08 11.47
N SER A 129 -25.69 -13.33 12.45
CA SER A 129 -25.96 -14.34 13.47
C SER A 129 -27.18 -13.96 14.32
N LYS A 130 -27.29 -12.70 14.80
CA LYS A 130 -28.49 -12.22 15.50
C LYS A 130 -29.78 -12.37 14.68
N LEU A 131 -29.72 -12.11 13.37
CA LEU A 131 -30.89 -12.24 12.48
C LEU A 131 -31.34 -13.70 12.34
N ASN A 132 -30.41 -14.65 12.23
CA ASN A 132 -30.72 -16.08 12.17
C ASN A 132 -31.32 -16.61 13.48
N TYR A 133 -30.82 -16.15 14.63
CA TYR A 133 -31.42 -16.49 15.93
C TYR A 133 -32.85 -15.94 16.07
N SER A 134 -33.11 -14.72 15.59
CA SER A 134 -34.47 -14.14 15.64
C SER A 134 -35.45 -14.88 14.73
N LYS A 135 -35.01 -15.37 13.57
CA LYS A 135 -35.87 -16.14 12.64
C LYS A 135 -36.19 -17.54 13.15
N SER A 136 -35.25 -18.22 13.83
CA SER A 136 -35.53 -19.55 14.40
C SER A 136 -36.48 -19.51 15.59
N PHE A 137 -36.53 -18.37 16.31
CA PHE A 137 -37.44 -18.19 17.45
C PHE A 137 -38.90 -17.91 17.04
N PHE A 138 -39.12 -17.27 15.89
CA PHE A 138 -40.47 -16.97 15.35
C PHE A 138 -41.08 -18.10 14.51
N SER A 139 -40.37 -19.22 14.33
CA SER A 139 -40.81 -20.37 13.51
C SER A 139 -41.30 -21.56 14.36
N LYS A 140 -41.50 -21.38 15.67
CA LYS A 140 -42.17 -22.31 16.58
C LYS A 140 -43.49 -21.71 17.03
#